data_AF-A0A0C9VWW1-F1
#
_entry.id   AF-A0A0C9VWW1-F1
#
_cell.length_a   1.000
_cell.length_b   1.000
_cell.length_c   1.000
_cell.angle_alpha   90.00
_cell.angle_beta   90.00
_cell.angle_gamma   90.00
#
_symmetry.space_group_name_H-M   'P 1'
#
loop_
_entity.id
_entity.type
_entity.pdbx_description
1 polymer ?
#
loop_
_entity_poly.entity_id
_entity_poly.type
_entity_poly.pdbx_seq_one_letter_code
_entity_poly.pdbx_strand_id
1 'polypeptide(L)'
;MEPYDDVLCRLNLVLTPPVRPARAREDDGSDVDDPNDFVRGSPVVRGTYCQMYNQISHRVRDEARYHSVQLGLMTTTFAGASANTRKNKNRFLELRRHTGQRLPQERINDKVAEGLQSEALRIEQSFVVDAHRLIPEHKNGATLYGQILEPLCRRMLHPSVMGPLGECIQPFQPQVIHKLFIWATYPIASLIKWMWEDRLKNSDVVFGTDVSPYNIEFMAMLERTLNYGHTGSGRVLSRRLMDRAFMSLGIVHDGFPCINSAYISFGDLSSRKVLVNTAQWPMNTSTMRPLTCSKRAQELTYDEKHYQKYEALFTIRHSISYMPRDTFSDVGDEDMRHSCYAFNVAIAVYVKEVKDLVYAKVTEEVQKEIESRDAYRSERASRRQDALRIWMGEPQPLSTTPHTVLHLIRTVCPGNTGGQAGNTGVQLTPAKVNGQNSQPLDFLVKLMIKFATSPTKQMGPLSFRTVSPSSSSALPSTRSQGCSPPMVYSGHISTFTEARVDWYE
;
A
#
# COMPACT_ATOMS: atom_id res chain seq x y z
N MET A 1 12.95 -45.27 15.50
CA MET A 1 11.70 -44.49 15.64
C MET A 1 11.49 -44.28 17.11
N GLU A 2 11.54 -43.03 17.56
CA GLU A 2 11.23 -42.70 18.94
C GLU A 2 9.73 -42.98 19.21
N PRO A 3 9.32 -43.22 20.47
CA PRO A 3 7.92 -43.49 20.84
C PRO A 3 6.92 -42.41 20.38
N TYR A 4 7.40 -41.20 20.05
CA TYR A 4 6.59 -40.09 19.56
C TYR A 4 6.21 -40.19 18.08
N ASP A 5 7.07 -40.78 17.25
CA ASP A 5 6.76 -40.98 15.83
C ASP A 5 5.57 -41.94 15.68
N ASP A 6 5.42 -42.90 16.61
CA ASP A 6 4.33 -43.87 16.59
C ASP A 6 2.97 -43.21 16.94
N VAL A 7 2.95 -42.23 17.87
CA VAL A 7 1.75 -41.45 18.19
C VAL A 7 1.35 -40.53 17.04
N LEU A 8 2.32 -39.85 16.42
CA LEU A 8 2.07 -38.96 15.29
C LEU A 8 1.62 -39.74 14.04
N CYS A 9 2.23 -40.91 13.79
CA CYS A 9 1.81 -41.83 12.73
C CYS A 9 0.38 -42.38 12.96
N ARG A 10 0.02 -42.73 14.20
CA ARG A 10 -1.34 -43.17 14.56
C ARG A 10 -2.41 -42.09 14.40
N LEU A 11 -2.03 -40.82 14.56
CA LEU A 11 -2.89 -39.65 14.30
C LEU A 11 -2.95 -39.25 12.82
N ASN A 12 -2.35 -40.05 11.93
CA ASN A 12 -2.28 -39.80 10.49
C ASN A 12 -1.66 -38.42 10.17
N LEU A 13 -0.64 -38.04 10.95
CA LEU A 13 0.08 -36.77 10.83
C LEU A 13 1.21 -36.92 9.81
N VAL A 14 0.83 -36.98 8.54
CA VAL A 14 1.80 -36.75 7.48
C VAL A 14 2.14 -35.26 7.51
N LEU A 15 3.28 -34.90 8.10
CA LEU A 15 3.87 -33.57 7.90
C LEU A 15 4.35 -33.47 6.46
N THR A 16 3.43 -33.33 5.51
CA THR A 16 3.79 -32.90 4.16
C THR A 16 4.38 -31.51 4.27
N PRO A 17 5.58 -31.24 3.70
CA PRO A 17 6.06 -29.87 3.58
C PRO A 17 4.97 -29.02 2.92
N PRO A 18 4.77 -27.76 3.33
CA PRO A 18 3.78 -26.91 2.70
C PRO A 18 4.03 -26.96 1.20
N VAL A 19 3.00 -27.32 0.43
CA VAL A 19 3.03 -27.15 -1.03
C VAL A 19 3.48 -25.71 -1.23
N ARG A 20 4.68 -25.51 -1.80
CA ARG A 20 5.22 -24.16 -2.04
C ARG A 20 4.06 -23.35 -2.62
N PRO A 21 3.64 -22.23 -2.01
CA PRO A 21 2.58 -21.43 -2.59
C PRO A 21 2.97 -21.18 -4.03
N ALA A 22 2.10 -21.57 -4.96
CA ALA A 22 2.31 -21.36 -6.37
C ALA A 22 2.72 -19.90 -6.55
N ARG A 23 3.95 -19.67 -7.04
CA ARG A 23 4.60 -18.37 -7.32
C ARG A 23 4.07 -17.22 -6.47
N ALA A 24 4.85 -16.71 -5.51
CA ALA A 24 4.59 -15.46 -4.78
C ALA A 24 3.74 -14.50 -5.63
N ARG A 25 2.43 -14.54 -5.40
CA ARG A 25 1.47 -13.73 -6.16
C ARG A 25 1.91 -12.29 -5.93
N GLU A 26 1.95 -11.50 -7.00
CA GLU A 26 2.21 -10.07 -6.85
C GLU A 26 1.12 -9.53 -5.92
N ASP A 27 1.49 -9.29 -4.67
CA ASP A 27 0.62 -8.78 -3.62
C ASP A 27 0.27 -7.33 -3.99
N ASP A 28 -0.93 -7.16 -4.54
CA ASP A 28 -1.49 -5.86 -4.92
C ASP A 28 -2.08 -5.11 -3.70
N GLY A 29 -1.88 -5.65 -2.49
CA GLY A 29 -2.38 -5.08 -1.24
C GLY A 29 -3.83 -5.44 -0.95
N SER A 30 -4.42 -6.39 -1.67
CA SER A 30 -5.71 -6.96 -1.31
C SER A 30 -5.52 -8.10 -0.29
N ASP A 31 -5.70 -7.78 1.00
CA ASP A 31 -5.80 -8.74 2.11
C ASP A 31 -7.10 -9.55 1.98
N VAL A 32 -7.26 -10.33 0.91
CA VAL A 32 -8.32 -11.33 0.82
C VAL A 32 -7.73 -12.62 1.39
N ASP A 33 -8.08 -12.93 2.63
CA ASP A 33 -7.83 -14.23 3.24
C ASP A 33 -8.48 -15.30 2.35
N ASP A 34 -7.68 -15.91 1.47
CA ASP A 34 -8.13 -17.02 0.63
C ASP A 34 -8.61 -18.12 1.59
N PRO A 35 -9.88 -18.53 1.54
CA PRO A 35 -10.36 -19.61 2.40
C PRO A 35 -9.50 -20.83 2.09
N ASN A 36 -8.76 -21.31 3.10
CA ASN A 36 -7.97 -22.52 3.00
C ASN A 36 -8.92 -23.68 2.64
N ASP A 37 -9.11 -23.95 1.36
CA ASP A 37 -10.02 -24.99 0.90
C ASP A 37 -9.54 -26.34 1.44
N PHE A 38 -10.33 -26.90 2.35
CA PHE A 38 -10.03 -28.14 3.03
C PHE A 38 -10.21 -29.32 2.07
N VAL A 39 -9.16 -29.66 1.33
CA VAL A 39 -9.16 -30.85 0.45
C VAL A 39 -9.45 -32.12 1.26
N ARG A 40 -10.38 -32.95 0.78
CA ARG A 40 -10.72 -34.25 1.37
C ARG A 40 -9.45 -35.12 1.37
N GLY A 41 -9.00 -35.59 2.54
CA GLY A 41 -7.78 -36.40 2.68
C GLY A 41 -6.54 -35.69 3.28
N SER A 42 -6.56 -34.36 3.44
CA SER A 42 -5.51 -33.63 4.17
C SER A 42 -5.31 -34.12 5.62
N PRO A 43 -4.07 -34.08 6.16
CA PRO A 43 -3.78 -34.54 7.52
C PRO A 43 -4.44 -33.65 8.58
N VAL A 44 -4.64 -34.22 9.78
CA VAL A 44 -5.27 -33.55 10.94
C VAL A 44 -4.48 -32.33 11.39
N VAL A 45 -3.15 -32.41 11.40
CA VAL A 45 -2.26 -31.28 11.67
C VAL A 45 -1.47 -30.96 10.41
N ARG A 46 -1.43 -29.69 10.05
CA ARG A 46 -0.67 -29.18 8.91
C ARG A 46 0.24 -28.06 9.35
N GLY A 47 1.53 -28.15 9.04
CA GLY A 47 2.44 -27.00 9.16
C GLY A 47 2.10 -25.98 8.07
N THR A 48 1.89 -24.73 8.46
CA THR A 48 1.58 -23.65 7.51
C THR A 48 2.75 -22.73 7.28
N TYR A 49 3.53 -22.47 8.34
CA TYR A 49 4.56 -21.44 8.30
C TYR A 49 5.64 -21.71 9.35
N CYS A 50 6.89 -21.40 9.02
CA CYS A 50 8.03 -21.44 9.93
C CYS A 50 8.82 -20.15 9.73
N GLN A 51 9.15 -19.45 10.81
CA GLN A 51 10.00 -18.28 10.77
C GLN A 51 10.99 -18.24 11.93
N MET A 52 12.14 -17.62 11.66
CA MET A 52 13.18 -17.38 12.65
C MET A 52 13.56 -15.90 12.57
N TYR A 53 13.58 -15.21 13.70
CA TYR A 53 13.90 -13.78 13.74
C TYR A 53 14.39 -13.37 15.14
N ASN A 54 15.17 -12.29 15.20
CA ASN A 54 15.61 -11.72 16.48
C ASN A 54 14.42 -11.04 17.18
N GLN A 55 14.19 -11.36 18.45
CA GLN A 55 13.03 -10.88 19.22
C GLN A 55 12.93 -9.35 19.28
N ILE A 56 14.06 -8.66 19.13
CA ILE A 56 14.12 -7.21 19.00
C ILE A 56 13.15 -6.67 17.95
N SER A 57 13.00 -7.32 16.78
CA SER A 57 12.14 -6.85 15.69
C SER A 57 10.65 -6.78 16.06
N HIS A 58 10.22 -7.50 17.10
CA HIS A 58 8.85 -7.48 17.59
C HIS A 58 8.60 -6.42 18.66
N ARG A 59 9.60 -6.11 19.48
CA ARG A 59 9.45 -5.19 20.62
C ARG A 59 9.69 -3.73 20.25
N VAL A 60 10.14 -3.44 19.03
CA VAL A 60 10.23 -2.06 18.52
C VAL A 60 8.85 -1.42 18.29
N ARG A 61 7.77 -2.23 18.19
CA ARG A 61 6.40 -1.74 17.97
C ARG A 61 5.96 -0.78 19.08
N ASP A 62 5.39 0.36 18.70
CA ASP A 62 4.76 1.31 19.64
C ASP A 62 3.34 0.85 20.03
N GLU A 63 2.66 0.12 19.14
CA GLU A 63 1.31 -0.39 19.32
C GLU A 63 1.23 -1.85 18.89
N ALA A 64 0.26 -2.60 19.44
CA ALA A 64 0.07 -4.01 19.10
C ALA A 64 -0.17 -4.26 17.59
N ARG A 65 -0.73 -3.27 16.89
CA ARG A 65 -1.13 -3.39 15.47
C ARG A 65 -0.09 -2.90 14.47
N TYR A 66 0.73 -1.89 14.80
CA TYR A 66 1.60 -1.27 13.81
C TYR A 66 2.97 -0.91 14.35
N HIS A 67 3.99 -1.21 13.56
CA HIS A 67 5.33 -0.68 13.76
C HIS A 67 5.37 0.78 13.27
N SER A 68 6.03 1.69 13.99
CA SER A 68 6.14 3.10 13.59
C SER A 68 6.72 3.32 12.19
N VAL A 69 7.68 2.49 11.73
CA VAL A 69 8.18 2.50 10.34
C VAL A 69 7.25 1.86 9.33
N GLN A 70 6.28 1.04 9.75
CA GLN A 70 5.27 0.46 8.85
C GLN A 70 4.20 1.48 8.44
N LEU A 71 3.97 2.51 9.27
CA LEU A 71 2.91 3.49 9.04
C LEU A 71 3.22 4.49 7.91
N GLY A 72 4.49 4.60 7.49
CA GLY A 72 4.90 5.59 6.50
C GLY A 72 4.59 7.02 6.96
N LEU A 73 4.98 7.36 8.21
CA LEU A 73 4.60 8.62 8.85
C LEU A 73 5.12 9.84 8.07
N MET A 74 6.29 9.74 7.45
CA MET A 74 6.86 10.80 6.63
C MET A 74 6.07 10.96 5.33
N THR A 75 5.86 9.84 4.63
CA THR A 75 5.10 9.76 3.38
C THR A 75 3.70 10.34 3.55
N THR A 76 3.01 9.93 4.61
CA THR A 76 1.64 10.37 4.90
C THR A 76 1.61 11.83 5.32
N THR A 77 2.58 12.30 6.10
CA THR A 77 2.68 13.74 6.41
C THR A 77 2.88 14.57 5.13
N PHE A 78 3.72 14.12 4.21
CA PHE A 78 3.91 14.81 2.92
C PHE A 78 2.65 14.80 2.05
N ALA A 79 1.99 13.64 1.91
CA ALA A 79 0.74 13.53 1.16
C ALA A 79 -0.38 14.41 1.74
N GLY A 80 -0.44 14.47 3.08
CA GLY A 80 -1.41 15.24 3.85
C GLY A 80 -1.26 16.75 3.77
N ALA A 81 -0.13 17.29 3.28
CA ALA A 81 0.08 18.73 3.15
C ALA A 81 -1.01 19.38 2.27
N SER A 82 -1.49 18.64 1.26
CA SER A 82 -2.56 19.05 0.33
C SER A 82 -3.99 18.71 0.79
N ALA A 83 -4.17 18.32 2.07
CA ALA A 83 -5.47 17.87 2.57
C ALA A 83 -6.52 19.00 2.54
N ASN A 84 -7.68 18.73 1.94
CA ASN A 84 -8.75 19.72 1.80
C ASN A 84 -9.86 19.59 2.84
N THR A 85 -10.07 18.39 3.40
CA THR A 85 -11.12 18.16 4.40
C THR A 85 -10.63 18.55 5.79
N ARG A 86 -11.53 19.06 6.66
CA ARG A 86 -11.18 19.41 8.05
C ARG A 86 -10.57 18.22 8.80
N LYS A 87 -11.13 17.02 8.61
CA LYS A 87 -10.63 15.76 9.18
C LYS A 87 -9.17 15.51 8.78
N ASN A 88 -8.88 15.54 7.47
CA ASN A 88 -7.53 15.21 6.98
C ASN A 88 -6.52 16.31 7.30
N LYS A 89 -6.94 17.59 7.35
CA LYS A 89 -6.10 18.70 7.84
C LYS A 89 -5.72 18.51 9.30
N ASN A 90 -6.68 18.17 10.17
CA ASN A 90 -6.39 17.88 11.57
C ASN A 90 -5.42 16.71 11.71
N ARG A 91 -5.64 15.63 10.93
CA ARG A 91 -4.75 14.47 10.92
C ARG A 91 -3.34 14.81 10.42
N PHE A 92 -3.23 15.62 9.37
CA PHE A 92 -1.94 16.15 8.90
C PHE A 92 -1.21 16.95 9.99
N LEU A 93 -1.89 17.86 10.68
CA LEU A 93 -1.29 18.65 11.75
C LEU A 93 -0.80 17.78 12.91
N GLU A 94 -1.57 16.75 13.27
CA GLU A 94 -1.20 15.75 14.27
C GLU A 94 0.07 15.00 13.86
N LEU A 95 0.10 14.45 12.64
CA LEU A 95 1.24 13.71 12.11
C LEU A 95 2.48 14.60 11.95
N ARG A 96 2.31 15.83 11.51
CA ARG A 96 3.39 16.82 11.41
C ARG A 96 3.99 17.10 12.79
N ARG A 97 3.16 17.31 13.81
CA ARG A 97 3.64 17.52 15.19
C ARG A 97 4.37 16.28 15.69
N HIS A 98 3.78 15.10 15.49
CA HIS A 98 4.33 13.84 15.94
C HIS A 98 5.70 13.53 15.29
N THR A 99 5.81 13.76 13.99
CA THR A 99 7.04 13.57 13.21
C THR A 99 8.08 14.65 13.52
N GLY A 100 7.65 15.89 13.72
CA GLY A 100 8.52 17.02 14.04
C GLY A 100 9.14 16.95 15.44
N GLN A 101 8.49 16.26 16.39
CA GLN A 101 9.09 15.98 17.70
C GLN A 101 10.26 15.03 17.58
N ARG A 102 10.09 13.95 16.80
CA ARG A 102 11.12 12.94 16.60
C ARG A 102 10.79 12.03 15.42
N LEU A 103 11.79 11.70 14.61
CA LEU A 103 11.58 10.82 13.46
C LEU A 103 11.36 9.37 13.90
N PRO A 104 10.59 8.56 13.13
CA PRO A 104 10.31 7.17 13.48
C PRO A 104 11.58 6.35 13.73
N GLN A 105 12.57 6.45 12.84
CA GLN A 105 13.86 5.78 12.98
C GLN A 105 14.65 6.20 14.21
N GLU A 106 14.55 7.47 14.64
CA GLU A 106 15.26 7.95 15.83
C GLU A 106 14.64 7.36 17.10
N ARG A 107 13.31 7.18 17.13
CA ARG A 107 12.63 6.51 18.25
C ARG A 107 12.99 5.03 18.33
N ILE A 108 13.11 4.38 17.18
CA ILE A 108 13.54 2.98 17.09
C ILE A 108 14.97 2.85 17.61
N ASN A 109 15.88 3.69 17.13
CA ASN A 109 17.28 3.65 17.54
C ASN A 109 17.43 3.84 19.05
N ASP A 110 16.64 4.72 19.65
CA ASP A 110 16.63 4.88 21.11
C ASP A 110 16.16 3.63 21.84
N LYS A 111 15.01 3.06 21.42
CA LYS A 111 14.52 1.81 22.02
C LYS A 111 15.52 0.66 21.91
N VAL A 112 16.23 0.59 20.79
CA VAL A 112 17.26 -0.40 20.53
C VAL A 112 18.51 -0.12 21.39
N ALA A 113 18.92 1.16 21.49
CA ALA A 113 20.10 1.58 22.25
C ALA A 113 19.92 1.48 23.77
N GLU A 114 18.69 1.64 24.28
CA GLU A 114 18.38 1.49 25.71
C GLU A 114 18.61 0.04 26.22
N GLY A 115 18.80 -0.94 25.33
CA GLY A 115 19.18 -2.31 25.71
C GLY A 115 18.12 -3.06 26.53
N LEU A 116 16.90 -2.51 26.64
CA LEU A 116 15.79 -3.09 27.39
C LEU A 116 15.13 -4.29 26.67
N GLN A 117 15.60 -4.62 25.47
CA GLN A 117 15.00 -5.64 24.61
C GLN A 117 15.81 -6.92 24.62
N SER A 118 15.10 -8.05 24.63
CA SER A 118 15.71 -9.37 24.49
C SER A 118 16.33 -9.50 23.10
N GLU A 119 17.60 -9.88 23.07
CA GLU A 119 18.35 -10.21 21.85
C GLU A 119 18.15 -11.68 21.43
N ALA A 120 17.27 -12.42 22.11
CA ALA A 120 17.03 -13.82 21.84
C ALA A 120 16.54 -14.05 20.40
N LEU A 121 17.05 -15.12 19.79
CA LEU A 121 16.50 -15.66 18.56
C LEU A 121 15.16 -16.33 18.89
N ARG A 122 14.10 -15.91 18.20
CA ARG A 122 12.79 -16.54 18.28
C ARG A 122 12.57 -17.42 17.08
N ILE A 123 12.14 -18.64 17.34
CA ILE A 123 11.77 -19.64 16.33
C ILE A 123 10.28 -19.86 16.49
N GLU A 124 9.51 -19.58 15.43
CA GLU A 124 8.07 -19.78 15.42
C GLU A 124 7.67 -20.78 14.36
N GLN A 125 6.83 -21.74 14.75
CA GLN A 125 6.19 -22.67 13.85
C GLN A 125 4.68 -22.57 14.02
N SER A 126 3.98 -22.36 12.91
CA SER A 126 2.53 -22.29 12.87
C SER A 126 1.97 -23.59 12.32
N PHE A 127 1.00 -24.13 13.04
CA PHE A 127 0.27 -25.33 12.67
C PHE A 127 -1.23 -25.05 12.62
N VAL A 128 -1.93 -25.69 11.69
CA VAL A 128 -3.39 -25.74 11.64
C VAL A 128 -3.83 -27.13 12.07
N VAL A 129 -4.68 -27.19 13.09
CA VAL A 129 -5.29 -28.43 13.58
C VAL A 129 -6.75 -28.47 13.16
N ASP A 130 -7.12 -29.45 12.34
CA ASP A 130 -8.50 -29.68 11.92
C ASP A 130 -9.19 -30.61 12.94
N ALA A 131 -9.82 -29.98 13.94
CA ALA A 131 -10.52 -30.70 15.00
C ALA A 131 -11.70 -31.55 14.50
N HIS A 132 -12.28 -31.22 13.35
CA HIS A 132 -13.40 -32.00 12.80
C HIS A 132 -12.95 -33.37 12.29
N ARG A 133 -11.69 -33.50 11.89
CA ARG A 133 -11.07 -34.73 11.39
C ARG A 133 -10.52 -35.64 12.48
N LEU A 134 -10.43 -35.16 13.71
CA LEU A 134 -10.14 -36.04 14.85
C LEU A 134 -11.24 -37.10 14.97
N ILE A 135 -10.87 -38.30 15.39
CA ILE A 135 -11.87 -39.31 15.78
C ILE A 135 -12.66 -38.77 17.00
N PRO A 136 -13.95 -39.11 17.16
CA PRO A 136 -14.80 -38.56 18.21
C PRO A 136 -14.19 -38.60 19.61
N GLU A 137 -13.48 -39.67 19.94
CA GLU A 137 -12.82 -39.91 21.22
C GLU A 137 -11.68 -38.90 21.48
N HIS A 138 -11.08 -38.36 20.41
CA HIS A 138 -9.96 -37.43 20.46
C HIS A 138 -10.38 -35.96 20.33
N LYS A 139 -11.69 -35.68 20.15
CA LYS A 139 -12.24 -34.31 20.08
C LYS A 139 -12.41 -33.67 21.46
N ASN A 140 -11.34 -33.66 22.23
CA ASN A 140 -11.33 -33.09 23.58
C ASN A 140 -10.02 -32.32 23.83
N GLY A 141 -10.06 -31.38 24.78
CA GLY A 141 -8.91 -30.52 25.10
C GLY A 141 -7.70 -31.27 25.62
N ALA A 142 -7.90 -32.38 26.35
CA ALA A 142 -6.81 -33.19 26.89
C ALA A 142 -6.03 -33.89 25.78
N THR A 143 -6.71 -34.45 24.79
CA THR A 143 -6.07 -35.06 23.62
C THR A 143 -5.39 -34.01 22.74
N LEU A 144 -6.05 -32.89 22.47
CA LEU A 144 -5.45 -31.78 21.72
C LEU A 144 -4.15 -31.30 22.38
N TYR A 145 -4.16 -31.11 23.71
CA TYR A 145 -2.98 -30.68 24.43
C TYR A 145 -1.90 -31.77 24.49
N GLY A 146 -2.21 -32.93 25.08
CA GLY A 146 -1.22 -33.96 25.41
C GLY A 146 -0.77 -34.81 24.22
N GLN A 147 -1.58 -34.97 23.18
CA GLN A 147 -1.23 -35.79 22.01
C GLN A 147 -0.85 -34.99 20.77
N ILE A 148 -1.13 -33.68 20.73
CA ILE A 148 -0.78 -32.83 19.58
C ILE A 148 0.15 -31.70 20.00
N LEU A 149 -0.30 -30.77 20.85
CA LEU A 149 0.48 -29.55 21.16
C LEU A 149 1.78 -29.87 21.91
N GLU A 150 1.72 -30.65 22.97
CA GLU A 150 2.89 -30.99 23.78
C GLU A 150 3.95 -31.75 22.97
N PRO A 151 3.62 -32.80 22.18
CA PRO A 151 4.59 -33.43 21.27
C PRO A 151 5.21 -32.47 20.25
N LEU A 152 4.43 -31.54 19.68
CA LEU A 152 4.95 -30.53 18.75
C LEU A 152 5.95 -29.60 19.46
N CYS A 153 5.63 -29.13 20.66
CA CYS A 153 6.53 -28.31 21.47
C CYS A 153 7.81 -29.06 21.84
N ARG A 154 7.73 -30.33 22.24
CA ARG A 154 8.90 -31.15 22.56
C ARG A 154 9.76 -31.43 21.34
N ARG A 155 9.15 -31.66 20.17
CA ARG A 155 9.86 -31.89 18.90
C ARG A 155 10.74 -30.70 18.51
N MET A 156 10.34 -29.48 18.85
CA MET A 156 11.16 -28.28 18.64
C MET A 156 12.48 -28.31 19.40
N LEU A 157 12.51 -28.97 20.55
CA LEU A 157 13.69 -29.12 21.39
C LEU A 157 14.47 -30.39 21.07
N HIS A 158 13.97 -31.23 20.17
CA HIS A 158 14.61 -32.50 19.84
C HIS A 158 15.96 -32.25 19.14
N PRO A 159 17.03 -32.99 19.46
CA PRO A 159 18.36 -32.80 18.88
C PRO A 159 18.40 -32.88 17.35
N SER A 160 17.51 -33.66 16.72
CA SER A 160 17.43 -33.72 15.25
C SER A 160 16.90 -32.43 14.61
N VAL A 161 16.25 -31.55 15.38
CA VAL A 161 15.78 -30.23 14.94
C VAL A 161 16.79 -29.18 15.39
N MET A 162 17.13 -29.17 16.69
CA MET A 162 18.03 -28.16 17.25
C MET A 162 19.49 -28.30 16.80
N GLY A 163 19.97 -29.50 16.50
CA GLY A 163 21.33 -29.73 16.01
C GLY A 163 21.59 -29.01 14.69
N PRO A 164 20.85 -29.33 13.61
CA PRO A 164 20.98 -28.62 12.33
C PRO A 164 20.70 -27.11 12.44
N LEU A 165 19.75 -26.70 13.29
CA LEU A 165 19.51 -25.28 13.53
C LEU A 165 20.71 -24.61 14.21
N GLY A 166 21.31 -25.25 15.21
CA GLY A 166 22.49 -24.75 15.90
C GLY A 166 23.68 -24.55 14.97
N GLU A 167 23.87 -25.44 14.00
CA GLU A 167 24.89 -25.29 12.95
C GLU A 167 24.63 -24.09 12.03
N CYS A 168 23.38 -23.67 11.88
CA CYS A 168 22.97 -22.53 11.04
C CYS A 168 22.82 -21.21 11.82
N ILE A 169 22.83 -21.25 13.15
CA ILE A 169 22.65 -20.08 14.01
C ILE A 169 24.02 -19.55 14.41
N GLN A 170 24.32 -18.32 14.01
CA GLN A 170 25.51 -17.62 14.47
C GLN A 170 25.15 -16.73 15.68
N PRO A 171 25.54 -17.08 16.90
CA PRO A 171 25.37 -16.20 18.04
C PRO A 171 26.31 -14.99 17.87
N PHE A 172 25.77 -13.80 18.12
CA PHE A 172 26.55 -12.58 18.20
C PHE A 172 26.85 -12.25 19.66
N GLN A 173 27.93 -11.49 19.88
CA GLN A 173 28.17 -10.88 21.18
C GLN A 173 27.02 -9.93 21.55
N PRO A 174 26.69 -9.77 22.84
CA PRO A 174 25.65 -8.84 23.28
C PRO A 174 25.83 -7.46 22.66
N GLN A 175 24.73 -6.78 22.33
CA GLN A 175 24.68 -5.44 21.72
C GLN A 175 25.21 -5.35 20.28
N VAL A 176 25.80 -6.40 19.69
CA VAL A 176 26.25 -6.36 18.30
C VAL A 176 25.05 -6.27 17.36
N ILE A 177 23.98 -7.04 17.60
CA ILE A 177 22.76 -7.02 16.79
C ILE A 177 22.14 -5.61 16.76
N HIS A 178 22.11 -4.92 17.90
CA HIS A 178 21.62 -3.54 18.01
C HIS A 178 22.38 -2.59 17.10
N LYS A 179 23.71 -2.67 17.17
CA LYS A 179 24.61 -1.86 16.33
C LYS A 179 24.46 -2.21 14.86
N LEU A 180 24.26 -3.49 14.51
CA LEU A 180 24.03 -3.91 13.14
C LEU A 180 22.72 -3.35 12.58
N PHE A 181 21.62 -3.34 13.34
CA PHE A 181 20.37 -2.72 12.91
C PHE A 181 20.55 -1.23 12.62
N ILE A 182 21.17 -0.50 13.55
CA ILE A 182 21.40 0.94 13.41
C ILE A 182 22.32 1.20 12.21
N TRP A 183 23.41 0.45 12.09
CA TRP A 183 24.42 0.64 11.05
C TRP A 183 23.90 0.30 9.65
N ALA A 184 23.23 -0.85 9.49
CA ALA A 184 22.69 -1.30 8.21
C ALA A 184 21.59 -0.36 7.68
N THR A 185 20.81 0.25 8.58
CA THR A 185 19.75 1.19 8.19
C THR A 185 20.20 2.66 8.15
N TYR A 186 21.40 2.97 8.64
CA TYR A 186 21.89 4.35 8.79
C TYR A 186 21.84 5.17 7.49
N PRO A 187 22.27 4.66 6.30
CA PRO A 187 22.22 5.46 5.08
C PRO A 187 20.79 5.88 4.71
N ILE A 188 19.82 4.98 4.87
CA ILE A 188 18.41 5.24 4.58
C ILE A 188 17.78 6.16 5.62
N ALA A 189 18.05 5.92 6.90
CA ALA A 189 17.62 6.76 8.02
C ALA A 189 18.13 8.21 7.87
N SER A 190 19.39 8.36 7.49
CA SER A 190 20.03 9.65 7.21
C SER A 190 19.37 10.37 6.02
N LEU A 191 19.10 9.65 4.93
CA LEU A 191 18.47 10.24 3.76
C LEU A 191 17.01 10.68 4.03
N ILE A 192 16.24 9.88 4.78
CA ILE A 192 14.89 10.27 5.24
C ILE A 192 14.97 11.57 6.05
N LYS A 193 15.92 11.65 6.99
CA LYS A 193 16.12 12.85 7.82
C LYS A 193 16.47 14.06 6.97
N TRP A 194 17.38 13.92 6.01
CA TRP A 194 17.74 15.02 5.11
C TRP A 194 16.56 15.52 4.29
N MET A 195 15.78 14.60 3.70
CA MET A 195 14.58 14.98 2.94
C MET A 195 13.53 15.66 3.81
N TRP A 196 13.35 15.22 5.06
CA TRP A 196 12.45 15.88 6.00
C TRP A 196 12.89 17.31 6.32
N GLU A 197 14.15 17.49 6.69
CA GLU A 197 14.73 18.80 7.03
C GLU A 197 14.67 19.77 5.83
N ASP A 198 14.96 19.29 4.61
CA ASP A 198 14.82 20.08 3.38
C ASP A 198 13.38 20.58 3.19
N ARG A 199 12.39 19.69 3.37
CA ARG A 199 10.96 20.05 3.21
C ARG A 199 10.44 20.97 4.30
N LEU A 200 11.00 20.89 5.51
CA LEU A 200 10.73 21.88 6.55
C LEU A 200 11.32 23.25 6.19
N LYS A 201 12.55 23.31 5.66
CA LYS A 201 13.21 24.56 5.25
C LYS A 201 12.52 25.24 4.08
N ASN A 202 12.12 24.47 3.07
CA ASN A 202 11.32 24.97 1.93
C ASN A 202 9.89 25.35 2.34
N SER A 203 9.56 25.17 3.62
CA SER A 203 8.26 25.47 4.22
C SER A 203 7.09 24.71 3.62
N ASP A 204 7.36 23.65 2.86
CA ASP A 204 6.32 22.89 2.18
C ASP A 204 5.36 22.28 3.21
N VAL A 205 5.95 21.64 4.22
CA VAL A 205 5.22 20.99 5.31
C VAL A 205 4.75 22.01 6.37
N VAL A 206 5.42 23.17 6.46
CA VAL A 206 5.10 24.21 7.46
C VAL A 206 3.84 24.97 7.05
N PHE A 207 3.76 25.38 5.79
CA PHE A 207 2.59 26.10 5.26
C PHE A 207 1.54 25.17 4.67
N GLY A 208 1.81 23.87 4.57
CA GLY A 208 0.91 22.92 3.92
C GLY A 208 0.80 23.19 2.42
N THR A 209 1.91 23.53 1.78
CA THR A 209 1.96 23.58 0.32
C THR A 209 2.09 22.17 -0.24
N ASP A 210 1.66 22.00 -1.49
CA ASP A 210 1.70 20.72 -2.16
C ASP A 210 3.14 20.21 -2.30
N VAL A 211 3.46 19.12 -1.61
CA VAL A 211 4.70 18.38 -1.84
C VAL A 211 4.61 17.66 -3.19
N SER A 212 5.68 17.74 -3.98
CA SER A 212 5.78 17.03 -5.25
C SER A 212 5.49 15.53 -5.09
N PRO A 213 4.61 14.92 -5.90
CA PRO A 213 4.29 13.50 -5.82
C PRO A 213 5.53 12.60 -5.92
N TYR A 214 6.51 13.00 -6.72
CA TYR A 214 7.78 12.30 -6.86
C TYR A 214 8.57 12.20 -5.54
N ASN A 215 8.54 13.26 -4.72
CA ASN A 215 9.17 13.26 -3.40
C ASN A 215 8.38 12.41 -2.40
N ILE A 216 7.06 12.39 -2.49
CA ILE A 216 6.20 11.53 -1.68
C ILE A 216 6.51 10.06 -1.97
N GLU A 217 6.57 9.69 -3.24
CA GLU A 217 6.88 8.31 -3.63
C GLU A 217 8.31 7.91 -3.32
N PHE A 218 9.30 8.82 -3.49
CA PHE A 218 10.66 8.51 -3.08
C PHE A 218 10.78 8.32 -1.57
N MET A 219 10.14 9.18 -0.77
CA MET A 219 10.06 9.00 0.68
C MET A 219 9.41 7.65 1.04
N ALA A 220 8.35 7.26 0.34
CA ALA A 220 7.70 5.97 0.55
C ALA A 220 8.61 4.77 0.23
N MET A 221 9.45 4.87 -0.81
CA MET A 221 10.47 3.85 -1.10
C MET A 221 11.50 3.73 0.03
N LEU A 222 11.95 4.86 0.58
CA LEU A 222 12.89 4.89 1.70
C LEU A 222 12.27 4.32 2.98
N GLU A 223 11.04 4.70 3.33
CA GLU A 223 10.35 4.17 4.51
C GLU A 223 10.08 2.66 4.39
N ARG A 224 9.72 2.17 3.20
CA ARG A 224 9.58 0.72 2.94
C ARG A 224 10.91 -0.02 3.04
N THR A 225 11.99 0.56 2.53
CA THR A 225 13.34 -0.01 2.66
C THR A 225 13.78 -0.07 4.12
N LEU A 226 13.52 1.00 4.87
CA LEU A 226 13.79 1.05 6.31
C LEU A 226 12.98 0.00 7.07
N ASN A 227 11.69 -0.14 6.74
CA ASN A 227 10.82 -1.17 7.28
C ASN A 227 11.32 -2.59 6.96
N TYR A 228 11.81 -2.83 5.75
CA TYR A 228 12.49 -4.09 5.41
C TYR A 228 13.74 -4.29 6.29
N GLY A 229 14.59 -3.28 6.42
CA GLY A 229 15.79 -3.35 7.27
C GLY A 229 15.49 -3.67 8.74
N HIS A 230 14.34 -3.25 9.27
CA HIS A 230 13.92 -3.56 10.64
C HIS A 230 13.19 -4.91 10.79
N THR A 231 12.47 -5.36 9.78
CA THR A 231 11.57 -6.53 9.90
C THR A 231 12.01 -7.76 9.11
N GLY A 232 12.90 -7.60 8.13
CA GLY A 232 13.27 -8.64 7.16
C GLY A 232 12.13 -9.05 6.20
N SER A 233 10.95 -8.43 6.30
CA SER A 233 9.78 -8.85 5.53
C SER A 233 9.81 -8.30 4.11
N GLY A 234 10.11 -9.15 3.12
CA GLY A 234 10.07 -8.77 1.70
C GLY A 234 8.71 -8.27 1.19
N ARG A 235 7.62 -8.55 1.89
CA ARG A 235 6.25 -8.09 1.53
C ARG A 235 6.11 -6.58 1.60
N VAL A 236 6.95 -5.90 2.37
CA VAL A 236 6.88 -4.44 2.50
C VAL A 236 7.46 -3.71 1.28
N LEU A 237 8.23 -4.41 0.44
CA LEU A 237 8.84 -3.85 -0.76
C LEU A 237 7.82 -3.77 -1.90
N SER A 238 7.55 -2.56 -2.42
CA SER A 238 6.69 -2.38 -3.59
C SER A 238 7.46 -2.69 -4.85
N ARG A 239 7.49 -3.96 -5.25
CA ARG A 239 8.28 -4.44 -6.41
C ARG A 239 8.05 -3.64 -7.68
N ARG A 240 6.80 -3.27 -7.98
CA ARG A 240 6.44 -2.55 -9.23
C ARG A 240 7.26 -1.27 -9.41
N LEU A 241 7.35 -0.42 -8.39
CA LEU A 241 8.12 0.84 -8.45
C LEU A 241 9.57 0.64 -7.99
N MET A 242 9.77 -0.05 -6.86
CA MET A 242 11.10 -0.17 -6.23
C MET A 242 12.06 -1.03 -7.04
N ASP A 243 11.60 -2.01 -7.84
CA ASP A 243 12.48 -2.78 -8.73
C ASP A 243 12.95 -1.92 -9.89
N ARG A 244 12.09 -1.04 -10.44
CA ARG A 244 12.48 -0.09 -11.51
C ARG A 244 13.48 0.94 -11.03
N ALA A 245 13.36 1.36 -9.76
CA ALA A 245 14.32 2.22 -9.08
C ALA A 245 15.59 1.49 -8.60
N PHE A 246 15.70 0.17 -8.82
CA PHE A 246 16.76 -0.74 -8.34
C PHE A 246 16.85 -0.92 -6.82
N MET A 247 15.97 -0.30 -6.04
CA MET A 247 16.04 -0.33 -4.58
C MET A 247 15.68 -1.70 -4.02
N SER A 248 14.57 -2.29 -4.47
CA SER A 248 14.16 -3.63 -4.03
C SER A 248 15.08 -4.71 -4.60
N LEU A 249 15.53 -4.58 -5.85
CA LEU A 249 16.50 -5.51 -6.44
C LEU A 249 17.83 -5.54 -5.68
N GLY A 250 18.42 -4.38 -5.37
CA GLY A 250 19.67 -4.33 -4.61
C GLY A 250 19.52 -4.96 -3.22
N ILE A 251 18.42 -4.68 -2.52
CA ILE A 251 18.15 -5.28 -1.21
C ILE A 251 18.06 -6.81 -1.30
N VAL A 252 17.33 -7.33 -2.30
CA VAL A 252 17.08 -8.76 -2.43
C VAL A 252 18.33 -9.53 -2.89
N HIS A 253 19.13 -8.93 -3.79
CA HIS A 253 20.31 -9.59 -4.35
C HIS A 253 21.56 -9.41 -3.50
N ASP A 254 21.83 -8.19 -3.05
CA ASP A 254 23.10 -7.81 -2.44
C ASP A 254 22.96 -7.46 -0.95
N GLY A 255 21.73 -7.39 -0.42
CA GLY A 255 21.45 -6.97 0.95
C GLY A 255 21.50 -5.46 1.17
N PHE A 256 21.83 -4.67 0.14
CA PHE A 256 21.96 -3.22 0.20
C PHE A 256 21.09 -2.52 -0.84
N PRO A 257 20.38 -1.44 -0.49
CA PRO A 257 19.57 -0.70 -1.46
C PRO A 257 20.43 -0.01 -2.51
N CYS A 258 20.07 -0.20 -3.78
CA CYS A 258 20.64 0.52 -4.90
C CYS A 258 19.65 1.56 -5.42
N ILE A 259 20.15 2.62 -6.04
CA ILE A 259 19.29 3.66 -6.63
C ILE A 259 19.72 3.84 -8.07
N ASN A 260 18.76 3.70 -8.97
CA ASN A 260 19.02 3.97 -10.37
C ASN A 260 19.16 5.49 -10.60
N SER A 261 20.38 5.90 -10.97
CA SER A 261 20.77 7.30 -11.15
C SER A 261 20.03 8.02 -12.28
N ALA A 262 19.41 7.28 -13.20
CA ALA A 262 18.55 7.86 -14.23
C ALA A 262 17.25 8.44 -13.64
N TYR A 263 16.77 7.88 -12.52
CA TYR A 263 15.52 8.27 -11.85
C TYR A 263 15.76 9.26 -10.72
N ILE A 264 16.76 8.98 -9.89
CA ILE A 264 17.06 9.74 -8.68
C ILE A 264 18.55 10.03 -8.70
N SER A 265 18.89 11.31 -8.80
CA SER A 265 20.25 11.77 -8.67
C SER A 265 20.43 12.51 -7.37
N PHE A 266 21.55 12.23 -6.71
CA PHE A 266 22.04 13.04 -5.62
C PHE A 266 22.85 14.16 -6.26
N GLY A 267 22.50 15.41 -5.95
CA GLY A 267 23.37 16.54 -6.27
C GLY A 267 24.69 16.44 -5.52
N ASP A 268 25.45 17.53 -5.45
CA ASP A 268 26.59 17.60 -4.54
C ASP A 268 26.14 17.19 -3.12
N LEU A 269 26.82 16.24 -2.50
CA LEU A 269 26.53 15.78 -1.14
C LEU A 269 26.55 16.95 -0.13
N SER A 270 27.35 17.99 -0.41
CA SER A 270 27.36 19.23 0.37
C SER A 270 26.02 19.97 0.32
N SER A 271 25.34 19.92 -0.83
CA SER A 271 24.06 20.59 -1.08
C SER A 271 22.86 19.83 -0.52
N ARG A 272 23.04 18.56 -0.09
CA ARG A 272 21.98 17.66 0.40
C ARG A 272 20.73 17.64 -0.47
N LYS A 273 20.88 17.86 -1.77
CA LYS A 273 19.76 17.97 -2.70
C LYS A 273 19.50 16.64 -3.37
N VAL A 274 18.30 16.12 -3.15
CA VAL A 274 17.76 14.99 -3.92
C VAL A 274 17.03 15.55 -5.13
N LEU A 275 17.41 15.09 -6.32
CA LEU A 275 16.75 15.41 -7.57
C LEU A 275 16.06 14.16 -8.09
N VAL A 276 14.75 14.25 -8.32
CA VAL A 276 14.02 13.21 -9.02
C VAL A 276 13.84 13.63 -10.47
N ASN A 277 14.35 12.81 -11.39
CA ASN A 277 14.15 12.98 -12.82
C ASN A 277 12.72 12.57 -13.18
N THR A 278 11.83 13.55 -13.19
CA THR A 278 10.40 13.36 -13.43
C THR A 278 10.11 12.76 -14.80
N ALA A 279 10.93 13.05 -15.81
CA ALA A 279 10.78 12.55 -17.17
C ALA A 279 11.11 11.06 -17.30
N GLN A 280 11.90 10.50 -16.39
CA GLN A 280 12.25 9.08 -16.38
C GLN A 280 11.40 8.29 -15.39
N TRP A 281 10.43 8.91 -14.71
CA TRP A 281 9.62 8.20 -13.71
C TRP A 281 8.87 7.02 -14.35
N PRO A 282 8.87 5.83 -13.71
CA PRO A 282 8.34 4.65 -14.36
C PRO A 282 6.80 4.70 -14.38
N MET A 283 6.24 4.27 -15.50
CA MET A 283 4.79 4.19 -15.73
C MET A 283 4.33 2.76 -15.88
N ASN A 284 3.06 2.52 -15.56
CA ASN A 284 2.36 1.33 -16.00
C ASN A 284 2.06 1.46 -17.49
N THR A 285 2.65 0.59 -18.31
CA THR A 285 2.50 0.62 -19.78
C THR A 285 1.06 0.44 -20.24
N SER A 286 0.20 -0.23 -19.46
CA SER A 286 -1.19 -0.46 -19.86
C SER A 286 -2.13 0.69 -19.51
N THR A 287 -1.87 1.39 -18.40
CA THR A 287 -2.77 2.45 -17.90
C THR A 287 -2.19 3.85 -18.07
N MET A 288 -0.94 3.97 -18.49
CA MET A 288 -0.17 5.23 -18.55
C MET A 288 -0.14 5.99 -17.21
N ARG A 289 -0.35 5.27 -16.09
CA ARG A 289 -0.30 5.86 -14.76
C ARG A 289 1.13 5.78 -14.21
N PRO A 290 1.65 6.80 -13.53
CA PRO A 290 2.91 6.68 -12.83
C PRO A 290 2.82 5.58 -11.77
N LEU A 291 3.87 4.77 -11.64
CA LEU A 291 3.92 3.75 -10.60
C LEU A 291 4.05 4.43 -9.23
N THR A 292 3.38 3.86 -8.23
CA THR A 292 3.36 4.36 -6.84
C THR A 292 3.66 3.23 -5.85
N CYS A 293 4.10 3.60 -4.66
CA CYS A 293 4.31 2.74 -3.50
C CYS A 293 3.76 3.35 -2.19
N SER A 294 3.25 4.59 -2.22
CA SER A 294 2.67 5.25 -1.05
C SER A 294 1.23 4.80 -0.70
N LYS A 295 0.54 4.08 -1.60
CA LYS A 295 -0.88 3.70 -1.50
C LYS A 295 -1.32 3.26 -0.11
N ARG A 296 -0.75 2.15 0.39
CA ARG A 296 -1.15 1.55 1.67
C ARG A 296 -0.99 2.53 2.85
N ALA A 297 0.10 3.30 2.89
CA ALA A 297 0.35 4.27 3.95
C ALA A 297 -0.72 5.38 3.94
N GLN A 298 -1.06 5.89 2.75
CA GLN A 298 -2.11 6.89 2.58
C GLN A 298 -3.49 6.35 2.94
N GLU A 299 -3.84 5.14 2.50
CA GLU A 299 -5.14 4.50 2.79
C GLU A 299 -5.35 4.27 4.28
N LEU A 300 -4.34 3.74 4.98
CA LEU A 300 -4.39 3.53 6.43
C LEU A 300 -4.56 4.84 7.22
N THR A 301 -4.04 5.95 6.67
CA THR A 301 -3.99 7.23 7.38
C THR A 301 -5.16 8.15 7.05
N TYR A 302 -5.53 8.24 5.78
CA TYR A 302 -6.47 9.23 5.27
C TYR A 302 -7.70 8.66 4.61
N ASP A 303 -7.77 7.35 4.33
CA ASP A 303 -8.74 6.62 3.50
C ASP A 303 -8.39 6.50 2.00
N GLU A 304 -9.11 5.60 1.33
CA GLU A 304 -8.97 5.32 -0.10
C GLU A 304 -9.30 6.54 -0.98
N LYS A 305 -10.28 7.36 -0.59
CA LYS A 305 -10.68 8.54 -1.38
C LYS A 305 -9.58 9.57 -1.45
N HIS A 306 -8.83 9.74 -0.35
CA HIS A 306 -7.66 10.59 -0.33
C HIS A 306 -6.59 10.09 -1.30
N TYR A 307 -6.29 8.79 -1.27
CA TYR A 307 -5.30 8.21 -2.18
C TYR A 307 -5.74 8.29 -3.65
N GLN A 308 -6.99 7.99 -3.98
CA GLN A 308 -7.50 8.12 -5.36
C GLN A 308 -7.33 9.54 -5.90
N LYS A 309 -7.61 10.56 -5.08
CA LYS A 309 -7.34 11.96 -5.43
C LYS A 309 -5.85 12.20 -5.66
N TYR A 310 -4.99 11.71 -4.78
CA TYR A 310 -3.54 11.82 -4.91
C TYR A 310 -3.04 11.17 -6.21
N GLU A 311 -3.45 9.93 -6.50
CA GLU A 311 -3.06 9.18 -7.70
C GLU A 311 -3.52 9.91 -8.97
N ALA A 312 -4.75 10.45 -8.99
CA ALA A 312 -5.25 11.23 -10.11
C ALA A 312 -4.42 12.51 -10.34
N LEU A 313 -4.11 13.25 -9.29
CA LEU A 313 -3.26 14.44 -9.37
C LEU A 313 -1.85 14.10 -9.85
N PHE A 314 -1.27 13.01 -9.36
CA PHE A 314 0.04 12.56 -9.80
C PHE A 314 0.01 12.17 -11.28
N THR A 315 -0.99 11.41 -11.70
CA THR A 315 -1.17 11.00 -13.10
C THR A 315 -1.24 12.21 -14.02
N ILE A 316 -2.06 13.21 -13.68
CA ILE A 316 -2.20 14.43 -14.48
C ILE A 316 -0.87 15.20 -14.53
N ARG A 317 -0.24 15.46 -13.38
CA ARG A 317 1.03 16.21 -13.31
C ARG A 317 2.16 15.51 -14.07
N HIS A 318 2.27 14.19 -13.93
CA HIS A 318 3.28 13.40 -14.63
C HIS A 318 3.04 13.41 -16.14
N SER A 319 1.77 13.23 -16.55
CA SER A 319 1.39 13.28 -17.97
C SER A 319 1.75 14.62 -18.59
N ILE A 320 1.39 15.74 -17.96
CA ILE A 320 1.75 17.09 -18.44
C ILE A 320 3.27 17.23 -18.60
N SER A 321 4.04 16.74 -17.63
CA SER A 321 5.51 16.80 -17.66
C SER A 321 6.13 15.98 -18.82
N TYR A 322 5.39 15.03 -19.38
CA TYR A 322 5.83 14.14 -20.46
C TYR A 322 5.02 14.33 -21.75
N MET A 323 4.28 15.44 -21.88
CA MET A 323 3.51 15.72 -23.08
C MET A 323 4.45 15.82 -24.30
N PRO A 324 4.27 15.00 -25.35
CA PRO A 324 5.07 15.10 -26.56
C PRO A 324 4.94 16.49 -27.20
N ARG A 325 6.05 17.04 -27.74
CA ARG A 325 6.10 18.41 -28.28
C ARG A 325 5.19 18.64 -29.48
N ASP A 326 4.81 17.58 -30.17
CA ASP A 326 3.90 17.54 -31.32
C ASP A 326 2.44 17.34 -30.91
N THR A 327 2.16 16.95 -29.66
CA THR A 327 0.79 16.77 -29.18
C THR A 327 0.08 18.12 -29.06
N PHE A 328 -1.05 18.26 -29.76
CA PHE A 328 -1.77 19.54 -29.93
C PHE A 328 -0.91 20.66 -30.51
N SER A 329 -0.07 20.36 -31.51
CA SER A 329 0.78 21.36 -32.16
C SER A 329 0.01 22.49 -32.84
N ASP A 330 -1.28 22.28 -33.12
CA ASP A 330 -2.23 23.25 -33.67
C ASP A 330 -2.64 24.33 -32.65
N VAL A 331 -2.50 24.06 -31.36
CA VAL A 331 -2.79 25.01 -30.29
C VAL A 331 -1.53 25.82 -29.99
N GLY A 332 -1.48 27.09 -30.40
CA GLY A 332 -0.28 27.93 -30.24
C GLY A 332 0.11 28.28 -28.80
N ASP A 333 -0.82 28.16 -27.85
CA ASP A 333 -0.61 28.46 -26.42
C ASP A 333 -0.23 27.21 -25.62
N GLU A 334 0.91 27.24 -24.94
CA GLU A 334 1.47 26.09 -24.21
C GLU A 334 0.60 25.69 -23.00
N ASP A 335 0.02 26.66 -22.30
CA ASP A 335 -0.86 26.39 -21.16
C ASP A 335 -2.18 25.74 -21.60
N MET A 336 -2.75 26.21 -22.71
CA MET A 336 -3.90 25.56 -23.35
C MET A 336 -3.56 24.14 -23.81
N ARG A 337 -2.38 23.92 -24.40
CA ARG A 337 -1.93 22.57 -24.80
C ARG A 337 -1.86 21.62 -23.61
N HIS A 338 -1.22 22.04 -22.51
CA HIS A 338 -1.16 21.26 -21.28
C HIS A 338 -2.57 20.97 -20.73
N SER A 339 -3.48 21.93 -20.82
CA SER A 339 -4.88 21.77 -20.40
C SER A 339 -5.64 20.75 -21.26
N CYS A 340 -5.49 20.81 -22.59
CA CYS A 340 -6.04 19.83 -23.53
C CYS A 340 -5.50 18.42 -23.26
N TYR A 341 -4.20 18.31 -22.98
CA TYR A 341 -3.58 17.03 -22.66
C TYR A 341 -4.04 16.46 -21.32
N ALA A 342 -4.07 17.28 -20.27
CA ALA A 342 -4.62 16.91 -18.98
C ALA A 342 -6.08 16.43 -19.10
N PHE A 343 -6.87 17.12 -19.91
CA PHE A 343 -8.26 16.73 -20.20
C PHE A 343 -8.34 15.37 -20.90
N ASN A 344 -7.55 15.14 -21.93
CA ASN A 344 -7.52 13.85 -22.62
C ASN A 344 -7.16 12.70 -21.67
N VAL A 345 -6.18 12.90 -20.78
CA VAL A 345 -5.81 11.93 -19.75
C VAL A 345 -6.97 11.69 -18.78
N ALA A 346 -7.61 12.76 -18.29
CA ALA A 346 -8.75 12.66 -17.39
C ALA A 346 -9.94 11.90 -18.02
N ILE A 347 -10.24 12.17 -19.29
CA ILE A 347 -11.27 11.46 -20.05
C ILE A 347 -10.89 9.99 -20.25
N ALA A 348 -9.64 9.68 -20.58
CA ALA A 348 -9.19 8.29 -20.72
C ALA A 348 -9.34 7.51 -19.40
N VAL A 349 -8.99 8.12 -18.26
CA VAL A 349 -9.19 7.53 -16.93
C VAL A 349 -10.68 7.32 -16.64
N TYR A 350 -11.51 8.34 -16.88
CA TYR A 350 -12.96 8.25 -16.68
C TYR A 350 -13.59 7.14 -17.52
N VAL A 351 -13.24 7.06 -18.81
CA VAL A 351 -13.72 6.01 -19.72
C VAL A 351 -13.33 4.63 -19.21
N LYS A 352 -12.10 4.47 -18.73
CA LYS A 352 -11.63 3.21 -18.13
C LYS A 352 -12.43 2.85 -16.87
N GLU A 353 -12.67 3.80 -15.97
CA GLU A 353 -13.44 3.56 -14.75
C GLU A 353 -14.90 3.18 -15.06
N VAL A 354 -15.53 3.81 -16.04
CA VAL A 354 -16.87 3.43 -16.49
C VAL A 354 -16.86 2.02 -17.07
N LYS A 355 -15.86 1.67 -17.89
CA LYS A 355 -15.67 0.30 -18.40
C LYS A 355 -15.52 -0.72 -17.27
N ASP A 356 -14.64 -0.46 -16.32
CA ASP A 356 -14.37 -1.35 -15.18
C ASP A 356 -15.62 -1.52 -14.30
N LEU A 357 -16.36 -0.44 -14.04
CA LEU A 357 -17.61 -0.47 -13.27
C LEU A 357 -18.70 -1.30 -13.96
N VAL A 358 -18.95 -1.03 -15.25
CA VAL A 358 -19.94 -1.78 -16.04
C VAL A 358 -19.55 -3.25 -16.12
N TYR A 359 -18.28 -3.54 -16.41
CA TYR A 359 -17.77 -4.90 -16.47
C TYR A 359 -17.97 -5.65 -15.16
N ALA A 360 -17.54 -5.08 -14.04
CA ALA A 360 -17.65 -5.72 -12.72
C ALA A 360 -19.12 -6.02 -12.37
N LYS A 361 -20.01 -5.03 -12.53
CA LYS A 361 -21.42 -5.18 -12.18
C LYS A 361 -22.16 -6.15 -13.09
N VAL A 362 -21.93 -6.10 -14.39
CA VAL A 362 -22.59 -7.01 -15.34
C VAL A 362 -22.06 -8.42 -15.18
N THR A 363 -20.74 -8.61 -15.01
CA THR A 363 -20.16 -9.95 -14.83
C THR A 363 -20.69 -10.62 -13.54
N GLU A 364 -20.80 -9.87 -12.43
CA GLU A 364 -21.37 -10.38 -11.18
C GLU A 364 -22.82 -10.89 -11.36
N GLU A 365 -23.63 -10.18 -12.15
CA GLU A 365 -25.01 -10.54 -12.44
C GLU A 365 -25.11 -11.72 -13.42
N VAL A 366 -24.38 -11.63 -14.54
CA VAL A 366 -24.41 -12.60 -15.65
C VAL A 366 -23.86 -13.95 -15.24
N GLN A 367 -22.81 -14.01 -14.41
CA GLN A 367 -22.22 -15.27 -13.97
C GLN A 367 -23.25 -16.18 -13.27
N LYS A 368 -24.10 -15.59 -12.42
CA LYS A 368 -25.17 -16.31 -11.71
C LYS A 368 -26.24 -16.85 -12.68
N GLU A 369 -26.51 -16.14 -13.77
CA GLU A 369 -27.49 -16.55 -14.78
C GLU A 369 -26.93 -17.61 -15.74
N ILE A 370 -25.64 -17.54 -16.09
CA ILE A 370 -24.95 -18.54 -16.93
C ILE A 370 -25.02 -19.92 -16.27
N GLU A 371 -24.82 -19.98 -14.95
CA GLU A 371 -24.85 -21.21 -14.15
C GLU A 371 -26.28 -21.73 -13.89
N SER A 372 -27.31 -21.02 -14.36
CA SER A 372 -28.71 -21.42 -14.19
C SER A 372 -29.04 -22.68 -15.00
N ARG A 373 -29.86 -23.57 -14.42
CA ARG A 373 -30.43 -24.74 -15.13
C ARG A 373 -31.47 -24.36 -16.19
N ASP A 374 -31.97 -23.13 -16.14
CA ASP A 374 -32.91 -22.61 -17.14
C ASP A 374 -32.13 -22.23 -18.41
N ALA A 375 -32.27 -23.04 -19.46
CA ALA A 375 -31.56 -22.86 -20.72
C ALA A 375 -31.77 -21.47 -21.34
N TYR A 376 -32.96 -20.89 -21.19
CA TYR A 376 -33.26 -19.56 -21.70
C TYR A 376 -32.48 -18.47 -20.94
N ARG A 377 -32.38 -18.60 -19.61
CA ARG A 377 -31.58 -17.68 -18.79
C ARG A 377 -30.09 -17.80 -19.10
N SER A 378 -29.59 -19.03 -19.20
CA SER A 378 -28.18 -19.28 -19.52
C SER A 378 -27.80 -18.71 -20.88
N GLU A 379 -28.58 -18.98 -21.94
CA GLU A 379 -28.33 -18.45 -23.29
C GLU A 379 -28.37 -16.91 -23.33
N ARG A 380 -29.36 -16.30 -22.67
CA ARG A 380 -29.48 -14.84 -22.56
C ARG A 380 -28.27 -14.23 -21.86
N ALA A 381 -27.81 -14.85 -20.78
CA ALA A 381 -26.65 -14.41 -20.02
C ALA A 381 -25.37 -14.49 -20.88
N SER A 382 -25.19 -15.55 -21.67
CA SER A 382 -24.10 -15.65 -22.65
C SER A 382 -24.14 -14.52 -23.68
N ARG A 383 -25.32 -14.20 -24.24
CA ARG A 383 -25.47 -13.07 -25.19
C ARG A 383 -25.13 -11.71 -24.56
N ARG A 384 -25.48 -11.50 -23.29
CA ARG A 384 -25.08 -10.29 -22.53
C ARG A 384 -23.57 -10.23 -22.34
N GLN A 385 -22.94 -11.36 -22.01
CA GLN A 385 -21.49 -11.45 -21.86
C GLN A 385 -20.74 -11.15 -23.15
N ASP A 386 -21.23 -11.65 -24.29
CA ASP A 386 -20.67 -11.36 -25.61
C ASP A 386 -20.86 -9.88 -25.98
N ALA A 387 -22.03 -9.31 -25.72
CA ALA A 387 -22.27 -7.88 -25.92
C ALA A 387 -21.35 -7.01 -25.04
N LEU A 388 -21.12 -7.41 -23.78
CA LEU A 388 -20.19 -6.76 -22.87
C LEU A 388 -18.77 -6.80 -23.43
N ARG A 389 -18.32 -7.98 -23.91
CA ARG A 389 -16.99 -8.14 -24.50
C ARG A 389 -16.79 -7.24 -25.71
N ILE A 390 -17.80 -7.15 -26.58
CA ILE A 390 -17.77 -6.25 -27.75
C ILE A 390 -17.69 -4.79 -27.30
N TRP A 391 -18.60 -4.34 -26.41
CA TRP A 391 -18.61 -2.97 -25.91
C TRP A 391 -17.30 -2.59 -25.19
N MET A 392 -16.71 -3.51 -24.44
CA MET A 392 -15.41 -3.31 -23.78
C MET A 392 -14.26 -3.13 -24.79
N GLY A 393 -14.36 -3.75 -25.98
CA GLY A 393 -13.43 -3.62 -27.09
C GLY A 393 -13.56 -2.30 -27.87
N GLU A 394 -14.67 -1.57 -27.72
CA GLU A 394 -14.90 -0.33 -28.46
C GLU A 394 -13.88 0.75 -28.07
N PRO A 395 -13.26 1.44 -29.06
CA PRO A 395 -12.30 2.51 -28.79
C PRO A 395 -12.97 3.73 -28.15
N GLN A 396 -14.25 3.97 -28.47
CA GLN A 396 -15.06 5.06 -27.91
C GLN A 396 -16.34 4.49 -27.27
N PRO A 397 -16.22 3.83 -26.10
CA PRO A 397 -17.33 3.10 -25.46
C PRO A 397 -18.47 4.01 -24.97
N LEU A 398 -18.21 5.32 -24.87
CA LEU A 398 -19.20 6.35 -24.51
C LEU A 398 -19.71 7.11 -25.74
N SER A 399 -19.36 6.66 -26.95
CA SER A 399 -19.87 7.27 -28.18
C SER A 399 -21.38 7.04 -28.30
N THR A 400 -22.05 7.96 -28.98
CA THR A 400 -23.46 7.83 -29.36
C THR A 400 -23.64 7.03 -30.65
N THR A 401 -22.60 6.34 -31.12
CA THR A 401 -22.72 5.54 -32.34
C THR A 401 -23.72 4.40 -32.11
N PRO A 402 -24.60 4.10 -33.09
CA PRO A 402 -25.60 3.05 -32.91
C PRO A 402 -25.01 1.70 -32.50
N HIS A 403 -23.82 1.38 -33.00
CA HIS A 403 -23.11 0.14 -32.67
C HIS A 403 -22.74 0.08 -31.18
N THR A 404 -22.00 1.07 -30.68
CA THR A 404 -21.58 1.13 -29.27
C THR A 404 -22.78 1.15 -28.33
N VAL A 405 -23.78 1.99 -28.62
CA VAL A 405 -25.00 2.12 -27.81
C VAL A 405 -25.78 0.82 -27.77
N LEU A 406 -25.95 0.13 -28.92
CA LEU A 406 -26.65 -1.15 -28.98
C LEU A 406 -25.98 -2.21 -28.11
N HIS A 407 -24.65 -2.32 -28.16
CA HIS A 407 -23.91 -3.28 -27.35
C HIS A 407 -23.94 -2.92 -25.86
N LEU A 408 -23.88 -1.64 -25.50
CA LEU A 408 -24.07 -1.20 -24.12
C LEU A 408 -25.48 -1.54 -23.61
N ILE A 409 -26.54 -1.22 -24.36
CA ILE A 409 -27.92 -1.53 -23.99
C ILE A 409 -28.10 -3.05 -23.83
N ARG A 410 -27.61 -3.86 -24.77
CA ARG A 410 -27.67 -5.33 -24.66
C ARG A 410 -26.93 -5.87 -23.43
N THR A 411 -25.86 -5.19 -23.03
CA THR A 411 -25.07 -5.53 -21.85
C THR A 411 -25.83 -5.25 -20.55
N VAL A 412 -26.40 -4.04 -20.41
CA VAL A 412 -27.01 -3.56 -19.16
C VAL A 412 -28.50 -3.86 -19.03
N CYS A 413 -29.22 -4.06 -20.14
CA CYS A 413 -30.65 -4.34 -20.11
C CYS A 413 -30.89 -5.83 -20.23
N PRO A 414 -31.27 -6.52 -19.14
CA PRO A 414 -31.62 -7.93 -19.22
C PRO A 414 -32.78 -8.12 -20.22
N GLY A 415 -33.80 -7.25 -20.23
CA GLY A 415 -35.11 -7.48 -20.87
C GLY A 415 -35.23 -7.51 -22.40
N ASN A 416 -34.22 -7.10 -23.18
CA ASN A 416 -34.41 -6.79 -24.60
C ASN A 416 -33.98 -7.94 -25.54
N THR A 417 -34.70 -9.07 -25.51
CA THR A 417 -34.49 -10.20 -26.43
C THR A 417 -35.43 -10.20 -27.65
N GLY A 418 -36.35 -9.25 -27.75
CA GLY A 418 -37.24 -9.10 -28.91
C GLY A 418 -36.52 -8.46 -30.11
N GLY A 419 -35.90 -9.29 -30.94
CA GLY A 419 -35.18 -8.89 -32.16
C GLY A 419 -36.02 -8.31 -33.30
N GLN A 420 -37.08 -7.55 -33.02
CA GLN A 420 -37.68 -6.69 -34.05
C GLN A 420 -36.88 -5.38 -34.11
N ALA A 421 -36.08 -5.26 -35.18
CA ALA A 421 -35.23 -4.09 -35.49
C ALA A 421 -35.99 -2.75 -35.64
N GLY A 422 -37.30 -2.71 -35.39
CA GLY A 422 -38.13 -1.50 -35.43
C GLY A 422 -38.74 -1.05 -34.09
N ASN A 423 -38.51 -1.77 -32.98
CA ASN A 423 -39.23 -1.49 -31.72
C ASN A 423 -38.35 -1.46 -30.46
N THR A 424 -37.08 -1.09 -30.58
CA THR A 424 -36.32 -0.60 -29.41
C THR A 424 -36.80 0.81 -29.09
N GLY A 425 -37.94 0.93 -28.41
CA GLY A 425 -38.48 2.17 -27.85
C GLY A 425 -37.61 2.79 -26.76
N VAL A 426 -36.28 2.67 -26.86
CA VAL A 426 -35.33 3.46 -26.07
C VAL A 426 -35.01 4.68 -26.92
N GLN A 427 -35.89 5.68 -26.88
CA GLN A 427 -35.48 7.02 -27.30
C GLN A 427 -34.42 7.49 -26.31
N LEU A 428 -33.18 7.62 -26.78
CA LEU A 428 -32.17 8.40 -26.06
C LEU A 428 -32.62 9.85 -26.08
N THR A 429 -33.35 10.28 -25.06
CA THR A 429 -33.73 11.68 -24.90
C THR A 429 -32.47 12.45 -24.53
N PRO A 430 -31.98 13.39 -25.37
CA PRO A 430 -30.84 14.23 -24.99
C PRO A 430 -31.22 15.02 -23.72
N ALA A 431 -30.32 15.05 -22.75
CA ALA A 431 -30.51 15.88 -21.57
C ALA A 431 -30.61 17.35 -22.01
N LYS A 432 -31.75 17.99 -21.73
CA LYS A 432 -31.94 19.42 -21.95
C LYS A 432 -31.29 20.18 -20.80
N VAL A 433 -30.27 20.99 -21.09
CA VAL A 433 -29.68 21.92 -20.13
C VAL A 433 -29.96 23.33 -20.65
N ASN A 434 -30.63 24.15 -19.82
CA ASN A 434 -31.09 25.50 -20.19
C ASN A 434 -31.95 25.55 -21.47
N GLY A 435 -32.78 24.52 -21.70
CA GLY A 435 -33.67 24.47 -22.86
C GLY A 435 -32.99 24.11 -24.20
N GLN A 436 -31.66 23.92 -24.20
CA GLN A 436 -30.93 23.43 -25.37
C GLN A 436 -30.55 21.95 -25.19
N ASN A 437 -30.65 21.18 -26.27
CA ASN A 437 -30.14 19.82 -26.31
C ASN A 437 -28.61 19.89 -26.29
N SER A 438 -27.99 19.72 -25.12
CA SER A 438 -26.53 19.66 -24.99
C SER A 438 -26.11 18.20 -24.91
N GLN A 439 -25.14 17.78 -25.73
CA GLN A 439 -24.53 16.47 -25.56
C GLN A 439 -23.74 16.41 -24.24
N PRO A 440 -23.63 15.25 -23.57
CA PRO A 440 -22.93 15.13 -22.28
C PRO A 440 -21.48 15.63 -22.30
N LEU A 441 -20.79 15.49 -23.44
CA LEU A 441 -19.43 16.01 -23.65
C LEU A 441 -19.39 17.54 -23.76
N ASP A 442 -20.39 18.14 -24.40
CA ASP A 442 -20.51 19.60 -24.57
C ASP A 442 -20.72 20.29 -23.21
N PHE A 443 -21.40 19.63 -22.27
CA PHE A 443 -21.51 20.07 -20.87
C PHE A 443 -20.16 20.10 -20.15
N LEU A 444 -19.37 19.02 -20.24
CA LEU A 444 -18.04 18.94 -19.60
C LEU A 444 -17.08 19.98 -20.17
N VAL A 445 -17.05 20.14 -21.50
CA VAL A 445 -16.22 21.13 -22.20
C VAL A 445 -16.64 22.56 -21.83
N LYS A 446 -17.95 22.87 -21.79
CA LYS A 446 -18.45 24.20 -21.37
C LYS A 446 -18.18 24.50 -19.89
N LEU A 447 -18.29 23.51 -19.01
CA LEU A 447 -17.95 23.66 -17.59
C LEU A 447 -16.46 23.97 -17.42
N MET A 448 -15.61 23.34 -18.23
CA MET A 448 -14.16 23.53 -18.18
C MET A 448 -13.70 24.85 -18.81
N ILE A 449 -14.25 25.27 -19.95
CA ILE A 449 -14.02 26.61 -20.51
C ILE A 449 -14.38 27.65 -19.44
N LYS A 450 -15.53 27.49 -18.77
CA LYS A 450 -15.96 28.40 -17.70
C LYS A 450 -14.99 28.42 -16.49
N PHE A 451 -14.38 27.30 -16.15
CA PHE A 451 -13.37 27.24 -15.07
C PHE A 451 -12.00 27.79 -15.52
N ALA A 452 -11.60 27.55 -16.77
CA ALA A 452 -10.34 28.04 -17.34
C ALA A 452 -10.37 29.54 -17.64
N THR A 453 -11.54 30.11 -17.99
CA THR A 453 -11.71 31.53 -18.30
C THR A 453 -12.26 32.36 -17.14
N SER A 454 -12.51 31.75 -15.97
CA SER A 454 -12.90 32.53 -14.79
C SER A 454 -11.67 33.26 -14.26
N PRO A 455 -11.66 34.61 -14.23
CA PRO A 455 -10.54 35.34 -13.68
C PRO A 455 -10.40 34.97 -12.20
N THR A 456 -9.31 34.29 -11.87
CA THR A 456 -8.79 34.21 -10.51
C THR A 456 -8.76 35.64 -9.99
N LYS A 457 -9.50 35.91 -8.91
CA LYS A 457 -9.40 37.20 -8.19
C LYS A 457 -7.92 37.47 -7.95
N GLN A 458 -7.39 38.45 -8.66
CA GLN A 458 -6.04 38.95 -8.46
C GLN A 458 -5.93 39.39 -6.99
N MET A 459 -5.18 38.63 -6.19
CA MET A 459 -4.51 39.22 -5.04
C MET A 459 -3.43 40.14 -5.61
N GLY A 460 -3.53 41.43 -5.30
CA GLY A 460 -2.68 42.47 -5.84
C GLY A 460 -1.19 42.27 -5.53
N PRO A 461 -0.31 43.03 -6.21
CA PRO A 461 1.13 42.89 -6.05
C PRO A 461 1.55 43.29 -4.64
N LEU A 462 2.14 42.35 -3.90
CA LEU A 462 2.81 42.62 -2.65
C LEU A 462 4.08 43.45 -2.93
N SER A 463 4.03 44.71 -2.52
CA SER A 463 5.16 45.62 -2.45
C SER A 463 6.23 45.07 -1.51
N PHE A 464 7.43 44.84 -2.03
CA PHE A 464 8.61 44.52 -1.22
C PHE A 464 9.11 45.80 -0.52
N ARG A 465 8.85 45.91 0.79
CA ARG A 465 9.63 46.78 1.67
C ARG A 465 10.78 45.98 2.26
N THR A 466 11.99 46.30 1.82
CA THR A 466 13.25 45.96 2.46
C THR A 466 13.31 46.65 3.82
N VAL A 467 13.47 45.87 4.90
CA VAL A 467 13.82 46.37 6.23
C VAL A 467 15.06 45.60 6.69
N SER A 468 16.15 46.35 6.89
CA SER A 468 17.43 45.85 7.41
C SER A 468 17.30 45.39 8.87
N PRO A 469 18.09 44.40 9.32
CA PRO A 469 17.99 43.88 10.67
C PRO A 469 18.77 44.76 11.65
N SER A 470 18.10 45.22 12.72
CA SER A 470 18.74 45.74 13.92
C SER A 470 18.81 44.67 15.00
N SER A 471 20.00 44.59 15.60
CA SER A 471 20.43 43.76 16.73
C SER A 471 19.77 44.11 18.06
N SER A 472 19.46 43.11 18.87
CA SER A 472 19.54 43.08 20.36
C SER A 472 18.86 41.78 20.85
N SER A 473 19.58 40.80 21.42
CA SER A 473 20.04 40.69 22.81
C SER A 473 18.93 40.79 23.87
N ALA A 474 18.50 39.64 24.42
CA ALA A 474 18.23 39.43 25.85
C ALA A 474 17.78 37.99 26.14
N LEU A 475 18.55 37.29 26.98
CA LEU A 475 18.12 36.19 27.85
C LEU A 475 17.24 36.77 28.99
N PRO A 476 16.34 36.01 29.65
CA PRO A 476 16.79 35.26 30.84
C PRO A 476 16.05 33.94 31.22
N SER A 477 16.81 33.12 31.94
CA SER A 477 16.50 32.30 33.13
C SER A 477 15.30 31.34 33.20
N THR A 478 15.65 30.05 33.27
CA THR A 478 15.31 29.03 34.29
C THR A 478 14.09 29.25 35.22
N ARG A 479 13.18 28.26 35.23
CA ARG A 479 12.56 27.74 36.46
C ARG A 479 12.09 26.28 36.29
N SER A 480 12.37 25.51 37.33
CA SER A 480 12.14 24.07 37.52
C SER A 480 10.82 23.80 38.26
N GLN A 481 10.49 22.50 38.38
CA GLN A 481 9.43 21.85 39.19
C GLN A 481 8.05 21.75 38.48
N GLY A 482 7.31 20.64 38.51
CA GLY A 482 7.46 19.35 39.16
C GLY A 482 6.18 18.51 39.02
N CYS A 483 6.28 17.23 39.38
CA CYS A 483 5.20 16.29 39.76
C CYS A 483 4.25 15.74 38.68
N SER A 484 4.45 14.45 38.38
CA SER A 484 3.50 13.52 37.77
C SER A 484 2.57 12.90 38.84
N PRO A 485 1.30 12.59 38.52
CA PRO A 485 0.50 11.62 39.26
C PRO A 485 0.42 10.24 38.54
N PRO A 486 0.20 9.14 39.27
CA PRO A 486 0.21 7.78 38.72
C PRO A 486 -1.11 7.43 38.01
N MET A 487 -1.01 6.83 36.81
CA MET A 487 -2.15 6.22 36.13
C MET A 487 -2.25 4.74 36.51
N VAL A 488 -3.41 4.40 37.07
CA VAL A 488 -3.87 3.05 37.39
C VAL A 488 -4.22 2.32 36.07
N TYR A 489 -3.55 1.21 35.78
CA TYR A 489 -3.91 0.32 34.67
C TYR A 489 -4.78 -0.83 35.19
N SER A 490 -6.03 -0.91 34.73
CA SER A 490 -6.89 -2.09 34.89
C SER A 490 -6.58 -3.07 33.75
N GLY A 491 -5.87 -4.15 34.06
CA GLY A 491 -5.53 -5.20 33.10
C GLY A 491 -6.71 -6.13 32.80
N HIS A 492 -7.02 -6.31 31.52
CA HIS A 492 -7.70 -7.51 31.03
C HIS A 492 -6.63 -8.59 30.78
N ILE A 493 -6.65 -9.64 31.60
CA ILE A 493 -5.75 -10.79 31.47
C ILE A 493 -6.24 -11.64 30.30
N SER A 494 -5.44 -11.70 29.23
CA SER A 494 -5.48 -12.77 28.25
C SER A 494 -4.26 -13.67 28.54
N THR A 495 -4.51 -14.90 28.96
CA THR A 495 -3.47 -15.86 29.30
C THR A 495 -2.76 -16.34 28.04
N PHE A 496 -1.55 -15.83 27.80
CA PHE A 496 -0.55 -16.45 26.92
C PHE A 496 0.39 -17.28 27.79
N THR A 497 0.51 -18.57 27.52
CA THR A 497 1.50 -19.43 28.17
C THR A 497 2.81 -19.32 27.39
N GLU A 498 3.73 -18.49 27.90
CA GLU A 498 5.10 -18.37 27.40
C GLU A 498 5.98 -19.33 28.23
N ALA A 499 6.53 -20.36 27.60
CA ALA A 499 7.54 -21.21 28.23
C ALA A 499 8.91 -20.54 28.02
N ARG A 500 9.45 -19.98 29.10
CA ARG A 500 10.75 -19.30 29.11
C ARG A 500 11.80 -20.26 29.66
N VAL A 501 12.81 -20.56 28.85
CA VAL A 501 14.00 -21.30 29.29
C VAL A 501 15.16 -20.31 29.20
N ASP A 502 15.54 -19.75 30.35
CA ASP A 502 16.71 -18.89 30.46
C ASP A 502 17.94 -19.81 30.65
N TRP A 503 18.93 -19.71 29.76
CA TRP A 503 20.24 -20.33 29.92
C TRP A 503 21.20 -19.29 30.51
N TYR A 504 21.83 -19.64 31.63
CA TYR A 504 23.02 -18.97 32.14
C TYR A 504 24.20 -19.93 31.92
N GLU A 505 25.20 -19.48 31.16
CA GLU A 505 26.57 -20.00 31.28
C GLU A 505 27.33 -19.19 32.32
#